data_AF-A0A7T8QS31-F1
#
_entry.id   AF-A0A7T8QS31-F1
#
_cell.length_a   1.000
_cell.length_b   1.000
_cell.length_c   1.000
_cell.angle_alpha   90.00
_cell.angle_beta   90.00
_cell.angle_gamma   90.00
#
_symmetry.space_group_name_H-M   'P 1'
#
loop_
_entity.id
_entity.type
_entity.pdbx_description
1 polymer ?
#
loop_
_entity_poly.entity_id
_entity_poly.type
_entity_poly.pdbx_seq_one_letter_code
_entity_poly.pdbx_strand_id
1 'polypeptide(L)'
;MAMMKEMKEEAKKREDQLMRQLQEQAQDFAAALQTNRGNAGGSTKSKKMDVPVLKCPEDINLADFRDWQQRFADYTEVQKIMEECTLSGRQSLLRSGLDPAWTKLWSTGILEIDDRKDDINDIIKKILHYIREHRNPLLDRKEFLERNQHAGESID
;
A
#
# COMPACT_ATOMS: atom_id res chain seq x y z
N MET A 1 53.85 10.32 -54.47
CA MET A 1 52.53 9.70 -54.24
C MET A 1 52.50 8.65 -53.12
N ALA A 2 53.61 7.97 -52.79
CA ALA A 2 53.65 6.97 -51.71
C ALA A 2 53.43 7.55 -50.29
N MET A 3 54.06 8.69 -49.95
CA MET A 3 53.93 9.35 -48.63
C MET A 3 52.49 9.72 -48.25
N MET A 4 51.67 10.18 -49.21
CA MET A 4 50.26 10.52 -48.92
C MET A 4 49.39 9.30 -48.62
N LYS A 5 49.79 8.10 -49.06
CA LYS A 5 49.07 6.86 -48.79
C LYS A 5 49.38 6.36 -47.38
N GLU A 6 50.65 6.45 -46.99
CA GLU A 6 51.15 6.10 -45.66
C GLU A 6 50.55 7.02 -44.58
N MET A 7 50.52 8.32 -44.84
CA MET A 7 49.94 9.30 -43.91
C MET A 7 48.43 9.12 -43.70
N LYS A 8 47.69 8.68 -44.75
CA LYS A 8 46.26 8.34 -44.63
C LYS A 8 46.04 7.04 -43.86
N GLU A 9 46.93 6.07 -44.00
CA GLU A 9 46.84 4.79 -43.29
C GLU A 9 47.17 4.96 -41.80
N GLU A 10 48.13 5.82 -41.48
CA GLU A 10 48.46 6.20 -40.10
C GLU A 10 47.33 7.01 -39.44
N ALA A 11 46.72 7.94 -40.17
CA ALA A 11 45.53 8.67 -39.69
C ALA A 11 44.37 7.72 -39.38
N LYS A 12 44.11 6.73 -40.25
CA LYS A 12 43.05 5.74 -40.04
C LYS A 12 43.33 4.85 -38.83
N LYS A 13 44.57 4.38 -38.66
CA LYS A 13 44.97 3.61 -37.47
C LYS A 13 44.80 4.40 -36.18
N ARG A 14 45.09 5.69 -36.21
CA ARG A 14 44.93 6.58 -35.04
C ARG A 14 43.47 6.80 -34.69
N GLU A 15 42.60 6.94 -35.69
CA GLU A 15 41.15 7.05 -35.52
C GLU A 15 40.54 5.76 -34.94
N ASP A 16 40.92 4.59 -35.47
CA ASP A 16 40.49 3.29 -34.95
C ASP A 16 40.94 3.07 -33.49
N GLN A 17 42.13 3.56 -33.14
CA GLN A 17 42.67 3.45 -31.78
C GLN A 17 41.94 4.36 -30.79
N LEU A 18 41.57 5.58 -31.22
CA LEU A 18 40.76 6.50 -30.42
C LEU A 18 39.34 5.95 -30.21
N MET A 19 38.73 5.37 -31.26
CA MET A 19 37.41 4.76 -31.16
C MET A 19 37.38 3.58 -30.18
N ARG A 20 38.44 2.74 -30.16
CA ARG A 20 38.56 1.67 -29.16
C ARG A 20 38.69 2.19 -27.73
N GLN A 21 39.51 3.22 -27.49
CA GLN A 21 39.63 3.82 -26.16
C GLN A 21 38.31 4.41 -25.66
N LEU A 22 37.55 5.04 -26.55
CA LEU A 22 36.25 5.63 -26.19
C LEU A 22 35.22 4.54 -25.85
N GLN A 23 35.25 3.42 -26.58
CA GLN A 23 34.36 2.29 -26.32
C GLN A 23 34.68 1.57 -25.01
N GLU A 24 35.97 1.44 -24.68
CA GLU A 24 36.44 0.86 -23.41
C GLU A 24 36.04 1.74 -22.21
N GLN A 25 36.23 3.06 -22.31
CA GLN A 25 35.77 4.01 -21.29
C GLN A 25 34.24 4.00 -21.11
N ALA A 26 33.47 3.87 -22.20
CA ALA A 26 32.02 3.79 -22.12
C ALA A 26 31.53 2.50 -21.44
N GLN A 27 32.23 1.38 -21.66
CA GLN A 27 31.93 0.11 -21.01
C GLN A 27 32.28 0.13 -19.52
N ASP A 28 33.43 0.70 -19.14
CA ASP A 28 33.82 0.85 -17.74
C ASP A 28 32.87 1.78 -16.97
N PHE A 29 32.41 2.86 -17.60
CA PHE A 29 31.40 3.75 -17.01
C PHE A 29 30.04 3.06 -16.83
N ALA A 30 29.61 2.25 -17.80
CA ALA A 30 28.39 1.45 -17.69
C ALA A 30 28.50 0.37 -16.60
N ALA A 31 29.66 -0.27 -16.46
CA ALA A 31 29.93 -1.25 -15.41
C ALA A 31 29.95 -0.61 -14.01
N ALA A 32 30.55 0.59 -13.88
CA ALA A 32 30.55 1.36 -12.63
C ALA A 32 29.13 1.80 -12.18
N LEU A 33 28.23 2.08 -13.13
CA LEU A 33 26.82 2.36 -12.82
C LEU A 33 26.06 1.10 -12.36
N GLN A 34 26.45 -0.09 -12.83
CA GLN A 34 25.83 -1.34 -12.38
C GLN A 34 26.32 -1.79 -11.00
N THR A 35 27.59 -1.56 -10.65
CA THR A 35 28.14 -1.93 -9.33
C THR A 35 27.65 -1.02 -8.20
N ASN A 36 27.37 0.25 -8.47
CA ASN A 36 26.83 1.19 -7.47
C ASN A 36 25.33 1.02 -7.17
N ARG A 37 24.61 0.18 -7.94
CA ARG A 37 23.20 -0.15 -7.67
C ARG A 37 23.03 -1.20 -6.57
N GLY A 38 24.14 -1.75 -6.04
CA GLY A 38 24.12 -2.87 -5.12
C GLY A 38 24.26 -2.57 -3.63
N ASN A 39 24.79 -1.42 -3.19
CA ASN A 39 25.23 -1.35 -1.79
C ASN A 39 25.41 0.04 -1.13
N ALA A 40 24.40 0.92 -1.15
CA ALA A 40 24.36 2.08 -0.24
C ALA A 40 22.96 2.68 -0.02
N GLY A 41 21.90 1.90 -0.21
CA GLY A 41 20.59 2.24 0.32
C GLY A 41 20.43 1.52 1.63
N GLY A 42 20.68 2.20 2.75
CA GLY A 42 20.13 1.80 4.04
C GLY A 42 18.62 1.78 3.89
N SER A 43 18.09 0.64 3.41
CA SER A 43 16.68 0.36 3.42
C SER A 43 16.33 0.26 4.90
N THR A 44 15.84 1.36 5.44
CA THR A 44 14.69 1.29 6.33
C THR A 44 13.68 0.43 5.59
N LYS A 45 13.78 -0.88 5.74
CA LYS A 45 12.71 -1.78 5.36
C LYS A 45 11.57 -1.29 6.21
N SER A 46 10.71 -0.46 5.63
CA SER A 46 9.42 -0.11 6.22
C SER A 46 8.87 -1.45 6.67
N LYS A 47 8.76 -1.65 7.99
CA LYS A 47 8.14 -2.84 8.55
C LYS A 47 6.82 -2.94 7.80
N LYS A 48 6.67 -3.95 6.95
CA LYS A 48 5.40 -4.20 6.28
C LYS A 48 4.45 -4.56 7.40
N MET A 49 3.70 -3.56 7.86
CA MET A 49 2.65 -3.74 8.83
C MET A 49 1.57 -4.52 8.11
N ASP A 50 1.09 -5.60 8.72
CA ASP A 50 0.01 -6.37 8.12
C ASP A 50 -1.26 -5.50 8.10
N VAL A 51 -2.02 -5.58 7.00
CA VAL A 51 -3.27 -4.84 6.87
C VAL A 51 -4.23 -5.36 7.94
N PRO A 52 -4.79 -4.50 8.82
CA PRO A 52 -5.75 -4.95 9.81
C PRO A 52 -7.02 -5.43 9.11
N VAL A 53 -7.42 -6.67 9.39
CA VAL A 53 -8.57 -7.31 8.75
C VAL A 53 -9.83 -7.10 9.58
N LEU A 54 -10.89 -6.62 8.95
CA LEU A 54 -12.22 -6.57 9.52
C LEU A 54 -12.85 -7.97 9.49
N LYS A 55 -13.28 -8.48 10.65
CA LYS A 55 -13.93 -9.78 10.79
C LYS A 55 -15.24 -9.87 9.99
N CYS A 56 -15.77 -11.09 9.81
CA CYS A 56 -17.03 -11.37 9.13
C CYS A 56 -18.19 -10.45 9.60
N PRO A 57 -19.07 -9.98 8.69
CA PRO A 57 -20.24 -9.16 9.04
C PRO A 57 -21.17 -9.76 10.09
N GLU A 58 -21.25 -11.09 10.18
CA GLU A 58 -22.18 -11.78 11.10
C GLU A 58 -21.66 -11.81 12.55
N ASP A 59 -20.34 -11.72 12.73
CA ASP A 59 -19.67 -11.88 14.02
C ASP A 59 -19.15 -10.56 14.59
N ILE A 60 -19.38 -9.45 13.90
CA ILE A 60 -18.84 -8.16 14.31
C ILE A 60 -19.79 -7.40 15.24
N ASN A 61 -19.26 -6.86 16.34
CA ASN A 61 -19.94 -5.87 17.16
C ASN A 61 -19.36 -4.46 16.91
N LEU A 62 -20.00 -3.43 17.47
CA LEU A 62 -19.56 -2.05 17.27
C LEU A 62 -18.19 -1.76 17.92
N ALA A 63 -17.83 -2.46 19.00
CA ALA A 63 -16.53 -2.29 19.64
C ALA A 63 -15.39 -2.82 18.75
N ASP A 64 -15.52 -4.06 18.25
CA ASP A 64 -14.62 -4.67 17.28
C ASP A 64 -14.46 -3.79 16.03
N PHE A 65 -15.56 -3.22 15.53
CA PHE A 65 -15.50 -2.32 14.38
C PHE A 65 -14.72 -1.04 14.67
N ARG A 66 -14.93 -0.41 15.84
CA ARG A 66 -14.20 0.80 16.24
C ARG A 66 -12.71 0.53 16.42
N ASP A 67 -12.37 -0.59 17.06
CA ASP A 67 -10.98 -1.02 17.24
C ASP A 67 -10.30 -1.26 15.90
N TRP A 68 -10.99 -1.92 14.97
CA TRP A 68 -10.48 -2.08 13.61
C TRP A 68 -10.33 -0.74 12.89
N GLN A 69 -11.33 0.15 12.97
CA GLN A 69 -11.30 1.46 12.33
C GLN A 69 -10.08 2.27 12.78
N GLN A 70 -9.77 2.26 14.08
CA GLN A 70 -8.58 2.93 14.60
C GLN A 70 -7.30 2.30 14.05
N ARG A 71 -7.18 0.97 14.10
CA ARG A 71 -6.00 0.26 13.57
C ARG A 71 -5.80 0.50 12.07
N PHE A 72 -6.89 0.57 11.31
CA PHE A 72 -6.84 0.86 9.89
C PHE A 72 -6.43 2.31 9.62
N ALA A 73 -6.92 3.26 10.43
CA ALA A 73 -6.46 4.65 10.36
C ALA A 73 -4.95 4.76 10.61
N ASP A 74 -4.46 4.17 11.71
CA ASP A 74 -3.03 4.13 12.05
C ASP A 74 -2.20 3.50 10.92
N TYR A 75 -2.70 2.42 10.33
CA TYR A 75 -2.08 1.76 9.18
C TYR A 75 -2.00 2.68 7.96
N THR A 76 -3.09 3.37 7.61
CA THR A 76 -3.11 4.29 6.46
C THR A 76 -2.18 5.50 6.65
N GLU A 77 -2.01 5.97 7.89
CA GLU A 77 -1.09 7.05 8.24
C GLU A 77 0.36 6.60 8.09
N VAL A 78 0.72 5.45 8.68
CA VAL A 78 2.08 4.90 8.62
C VAL A 78 2.51 4.59 7.18
N GLN A 79 1.59 4.09 6.35
CA GLN A 79 1.86 3.76 4.95
C GLN A 79 1.63 4.93 3.99
N LYS A 80 1.30 6.13 4.48
CA LYS A 80 1.03 7.35 3.68
C LYS A 80 0.03 7.14 2.54
N ILE A 81 -0.93 6.25 2.74
CA ILE A 81 -1.89 5.83 1.72
C ILE A 81 -2.74 7.01 1.23
N MET A 82 -3.09 7.91 2.15
CA MET A 82 -3.90 9.09 1.86
C MET A 82 -3.16 10.15 1.03
N GLU A 83 -1.83 10.10 0.98
CA GLU A 83 -1.00 11.04 0.21
C GLU A 83 -0.57 10.45 -1.13
N GLU A 84 -0.21 9.16 -1.15
CA GLU A 84 0.49 8.54 -2.28
C GLU A 84 -0.43 7.75 -3.22
N CYS A 85 -1.62 7.33 -2.77
CA CYS A 85 -2.51 6.46 -3.56
C CYS A 85 -3.67 7.25 -4.21
N THR A 86 -4.06 6.80 -5.41
CA THR A 86 -5.30 7.23 -6.08
C THR A 86 -6.54 6.71 -5.35
N LEU A 87 -7.72 7.29 -5.60
CA LEU A 87 -8.99 6.83 -5.02
C LEU A 87 -9.22 5.33 -5.20
N SER A 88 -8.98 4.81 -6.40
CA SER A 88 -9.11 3.38 -6.70
C SER A 88 -8.07 2.53 -5.94
N GLY A 89 -6.84 3.03 -5.77
CA GLY A 89 -5.80 2.36 -4.98
C GLY A 89 -6.16 2.28 -3.50
N ARG A 90 -6.70 3.38 -2.95
CA ARG A 90 -7.22 3.46 -1.58
C ARG A 90 -8.37 2.49 -1.33
N GLN A 91 -9.34 2.44 -2.24
CA GLN A 91 -10.46 1.49 -2.18
C GLN A 91 -9.98 0.04 -2.29
N SER A 92 -9.01 -0.24 -3.15
CA SER A 92 -8.42 -1.58 -3.31
C SER A 92 -7.71 -2.03 -2.03
N LEU A 93 -6.99 -1.11 -1.37
CA LEU A 93 -6.37 -1.38 -0.08
C LEU A 93 -7.41 -1.64 1.01
N LEU A 94 -8.46 -0.82 1.06
CA LEU A 94 -9.57 -1.05 1.99
C LEU A 94 -10.17 -2.45 1.78
N ARG A 95 -10.46 -2.84 0.53
CA ARG A 95 -10.95 -4.20 0.22
C ARG A 95 -10.02 -5.30 0.70
N SER A 96 -8.70 -5.11 0.65
CA SER A 96 -7.74 -6.09 1.14
C SER A 96 -7.76 -6.26 2.67
N GLY A 97 -8.21 -5.23 3.40
CA GLY A 97 -8.42 -5.26 4.85
C GLY A 97 -9.83 -5.71 5.25
N LEU A 98 -10.64 -6.22 4.33
CA LEU A 98 -11.99 -6.70 4.61
C LEU A 98 -12.08 -8.21 4.41
N ASP A 99 -12.82 -8.89 5.30
CA ASP A 99 -13.21 -10.27 5.07
C ASP A 99 -13.94 -10.44 3.71
N PRO A 100 -13.77 -11.58 3.00
CA PRO A 100 -14.46 -11.83 1.73
C PRO A 100 -15.98 -11.61 1.77
N ALA A 101 -16.63 -11.84 2.92
CA ALA A 101 -18.06 -11.57 3.08
C ALA A 101 -18.41 -10.07 2.89
N TRP A 102 -17.58 -9.15 3.40
CA TRP A 102 -17.75 -7.72 3.15
C TRP A 102 -17.55 -7.36 1.69
N THR A 103 -16.56 -7.97 1.03
CA THR A 103 -16.33 -7.76 -0.41
C THR A 103 -17.53 -8.21 -1.23
N LYS A 104 -18.17 -9.30 -0.83
CA LYS A 104 -19.44 -9.75 -1.42
C LYS A 104 -20.52 -8.69 -1.24
N LEU A 105 -20.76 -8.19 -0.02
CA LEU A 105 -21.77 -7.15 0.25
C LEU A 105 -21.52 -5.84 -0.53
N TRP A 106 -20.24 -5.48 -0.70
CA TRP A 106 -19.83 -4.35 -1.55
C TRP A 106 -20.22 -4.62 -3.01
N SER A 107 -19.77 -5.73 -3.59
CA SER A 107 -19.99 -6.04 -5.00
C SER A 107 -21.46 -6.27 -5.38
N THR A 108 -22.28 -6.74 -4.43
CA THR A 108 -23.73 -6.89 -4.63
C THR A 108 -24.50 -5.58 -4.48
N GLY A 109 -23.82 -4.48 -4.10
CA GLY A 109 -24.43 -3.17 -3.92
C GLY A 109 -25.23 -3.00 -2.63
N ILE A 110 -25.19 -3.98 -1.72
CA ILE A 110 -25.93 -3.92 -0.44
C ILE A 110 -25.42 -2.77 0.44
N LEU A 111 -24.12 -2.49 0.37
CA LEU A 111 -23.51 -1.36 1.09
C LEU A 111 -23.73 -0.01 0.40
N GLU A 112 -24.36 0.01 -0.77
CA GLU A 112 -24.62 1.22 -1.57
C GLU A 112 -23.37 2.05 -1.88
N ILE A 113 -22.21 1.40 -2.05
CA ILE A 113 -20.93 2.07 -2.32
C ILE A 113 -20.85 2.49 -3.80
N ASP A 114 -20.54 3.76 -4.05
CA ASP A 114 -20.22 4.32 -5.36
C ASP A 114 -18.69 4.42 -5.51
N ASP A 115 -18.10 3.42 -6.18
CA ASP A 115 -16.66 3.32 -6.43
C ASP A 115 -16.06 4.57 -7.12
N ARG A 116 -16.89 5.41 -7.77
CA ARG A 116 -16.40 6.60 -8.48
C ARG A 116 -16.34 7.85 -7.61
N LYS A 117 -17.03 7.85 -6.46
CA LYS A 117 -17.22 9.05 -5.64
C LYS A 117 -16.86 8.85 -4.19
N ASP A 118 -17.14 7.68 -3.64
CA ASP A 118 -16.94 7.43 -2.22
C ASP A 118 -15.45 7.27 -1.91
N ASP A 119 -14.95 8.11 -1.01
CA ASP A 119 -13.61 7.93 -0.44
C ASP A 119 -13.68 6.91 0.72
N ILE A 120 -12.51 6.52 1.24
CA ILE A 120 -12.38 5.56 2.34
C ILE A 120 -13.34 5.89 3.49
N ASN A 121 -13.41 7.17 3.89
CA ASN A 121 -14.25 7.60 5.01
C ASN A 121 -15.74 7.39 4.75
N ASP A 122 -16.20 7.57 3.51
CA ASP A 122 -17.61 7.39 3.17
C ASP A 122 -17.96 5.91 3.14
N ILE A 123 -17.04 5.08 2.67
CA ILE A 123 -17.18 3.62 2.67
C ILE A 123 -17.22 3.09 4.10
N ILE A 124 -16.33 3.56 4.98
CA ILE A 124 -16.32 3.19 6.41
C ILE A 124 -17.65 3.58 7.08
N LYS A 125 -18.22 4.76 6.76
CA LYS A 125 -19.54 5.17 7.27
C LYS A 125 -20.66 4.24 6.78
N LYS A 126 -20.62 3.81 5.51
CA LYS A 126 -21.60 2.87 4.94
C LYS A 126 -21.51 1.50 5.60
N ILE A 127 -20.30 1.01 5.85
CA ILE A 127 -20.08 -0.23 6.62
C ILE A 127 -20.63 -0.08 8.05
N LEU A 128 -20.33 1.03 8.74
CA LEU A 128 -20.86 1.31 10.08
C LEU A 128 -22.39 1.35 10.08
N HIS A 129 -23.00 1.98 9.08
CA HIS A 129 -24.45 2.02 8.94
C HIS A 129 -25.02 0.60 8.77
N TYR A 130 -24.44 -0.20 7.89
CA TYR A 130 -24.84 -1.59 7.70
C TYR A 130 -24.77 -2.40 9.00
N ILE A 131 -23.68 -2.28 9.78
CA ILE A 131 -23.53 -2.97 11.07
C ILE A 131 -24.62 -2.54 12.06
N ARG A 132 -25.01 -1.26 12.05
CA ARG A 132 -26.08 -0.75 12.92
C ARG A 132 -27.47 -1.25 12.53
N GLU A 133 -27.75 -1.34 11.24
CA GLU A 133 -29.03 -1.84 10.72
C GLU A 133 -29.18 -3.35 10.90
N HIS A 134 -28.08 -4.11 10.73
CA HIS A 134 -28.06 -5.57 10.83
C HIS A 134 -27.54 -6.06 12.17
N ARG A 135 -27.57 -5.17 13.17
CA ARG A 135 -27.00 -5.42 14.49
C ARG A 135 -27.68 -6.61 15.13
N ASN A 136 -26.89 -7.61 15.54
CA ASN A 136 -27.43 -8.78 16.22
C ASN A 136 -27.71 -8.45 17.69
N PRO A 137 -28.98 -8.36 18.14
CA PRO A 137 -29.30 -7.99 19.51
C PRO A 137 -28.75 -8.98 20.56
N LEU A 138 -28.46 -10.22 20.15
CA LEU A 138 -27.88 -11.24 21.01
C LEU A 138 -26.40 -10.97 21.31
N LEU A 139 -25.65 -10.43 20.35
CA LEU A 139 -24.24 -10.04 20.56
C LEU A 139 -24.17 -8.82 21.49
N ASP A 140 -25.02 -7.82 21.28
CA ASP A 140 -25.11 -6.66 22.17
C ASP A 140 -25.49 -7.07 23.60
N ARG A 141 -26.41 -8.04 23.75
CA ARG A 141 -26.80 -8.56 25.07
C ARG A 141 -25.68 -9.35 25.73
N LYS A 142 -24.91 -10.12 24.97
CA LYS A 142 -23.72 -10.81 25.49
C LYS A 142 -22.68 -9.80 25.98
N GLU A 143 -22.37 -8.78 25.20
CA GLU A 143 -21.42 -7.71 25.58
C GLU A 143 -21.90 -6.97 26.85
N PHE A 144 -23.20 -6.68 26.94
CA PHE A 144 -23.79 -6.09 28.15
C PHE A 144 -23.65 -6.99 29.39
N LEU A 145 -23.89 -8.29 29.25
CA LEU A 145 -23.78 -9.24 30.36
C LEU A 145 -22.32 -9.51 30.77
N GLU A 146 -21.38 -9.40 29.84
CA GLU A 146 -19.94 -9.54 30.12
C GLU A 146 -19.35 -8.30 30.80
N ARG A 147 -19.98 -7.12 30.66
CA ARG A 147 -19.61 -5.93 31.42
C ARG A 147 -20.01 -6.09 32.89
N ASN A 148 -19.02 -6.38 33.73
CA ASN A 148 -19.16 -6.24 35.17
C ASN A 148 -18.90 -4.79 35.55
N GLN A 149 -19.76 -4.20 36.38
CA GLN A 149 -19.48 -2.91 37.00
C GLN A 149 -18.23 -3.06 37.87
N HIS A 150 -17.19 -2.28 37.57
CA HIS A 150 -15.95 -2.32 38.32
C HIS A 150 -16.06 -1.41 39.56
N ALA A 151 -15.36 -1.81 40.64
CA ALA A 151 -15.31 -1.02 41.86
C ALA A 151 -14.69 0.36 41.56
N GLY A 152 -15.50 1.42 41.60
CA GLY A 152 -15.09 2.80 41.30
C GLY A 152 -15.75 3.44 40.08
N GLU A 153 -16.54 2.70 39.29
CA GLU A 153 -17.34 3.28 38.21
C GLU A 153 -18.56 4.03 38.77
N SER A 154 -18.71 5.31 38.41
CA SER A 154 -19.88 6.12 38.77
C SER A 154 -21.12 5.65 38.00
N ILE A 155 -22.28 5.73 38.64
CA ILE A 155 -23.57 5.29 38.07
C ILE A 155 -24.24 6.38 37.21
N ASP A 156 -23.61 7.57 37.12
CA ASP A 156 -24.18 8.77 36.46
C ASP A 156 -24.66 8.55 35.02
#